data_AF-A0A977KZF6-F1
#
_entry.id   AF-A0A977KZF6-F1
#
_cell.length_a   1.000
_cell.length_b   1.000
_cell.length_c   1.000
_cell.angle_alpha   90.00
_cell.angle_beta   90.00
_cell.angle_gamma   90.00
#
_symmetry.space_group_name_H-M   'P 1'
#
loop_
_entity.id
_entity.type
_entity.pdbx_description
1 polymer ?
#
loop_
_entity_poly.entity_id
_entity_poly.type
_entity_poly.pdbx_seq_one_letter_code
_entity_poly.pdbx_strand_id
1 'polypeptide(L)' 'MLNFAKTLTFRGQNPVVKLIEKVYETGVKLSKAGMEKVEARINRLPSLKKWFVEIFAKPL' A
#
# COMPACT_ATOMS: atom_id res chain seq x y z
N MET A 1 1.58 14.84 -18.34
CA MET A 1 1.24 16.16 -17.75
C MET A 1 1.55 16.12 -16.25
N LEU A 2 2.70 16.66 -15.82
CA LEU A 2 3.17 16.63 -14.42
C LEU A 2 2.75 17.88 -13.61
N ASN A 3 2.13 18.87 -14.28
CA ASN A 3 1.84 20.18 -13.71
C ASN A 3 0.80 20.18 -12.59
N PHE A 4 -0.04 19.15 -12.47
CA PHE A 4 -1.03 19.03 -11.39
C PHE A 4 -0.39 18.93 -10.00
N ALA A 5 0.80 18.34 -9.91
CA ALA A 5 1.48 18.19 -8.63
C ALA A 5 2.14 19.49 -8.13
N LYS A 6 2.26 20.52 -8.98
CA LYS A 6 2.90 21.80 -8.64
C LYS A 6 2.14 22.60 -7.58
N THR A 7 0.81 22.46 -7.54
CA THR A 7 -0.06 23.16 -6.59
C THR A 7 -0.48 22.27 -5.42
N LEU A 8 -0.10 20.99 -5.44
CA LEU A 8 -0.42 20.07 -4.36
C LEU A 8 0.36 20.46 -3.12
N THR A 9 -0.33 20.58 -1.99
CA THR A 9 0.28 20.86 -0.70
C THR A 9 -0.09 19.76 0.28
N PHE A 10 0.90 19.05 0.82
CA PHE A 10 0.69 18.05 1.87
C PHE A 10 1.27 18.58 3.18
N ARG A 11 0.42 18.75 4.20
CA ARG A 11 0.79 19.34 5.50
C ARG A 11 1.51 20.69 5.36
N GLY A 12 1.04 21.56 4.46
CA GLY A 12 1.64 22.87 4.21
C GLY A 12 2.92 22.85 3.36
N GLN A 13 3.39 21.69 2.92
CA GLN A 13 4.62 21.55 2.14
C GLN A 13 4.34 21.07 0.72
N ASN A 14 5.08 21.63 -0.24
CA ASN A 14 5.05 21.16 -1.62
C ASN A 14 5.77 19.81 -1.70
N PRO A 15 5.15 18.75 -2.25
CA PRO A 15 5.76 17.45 -2.34
C PRO A 15 6.88 17.43 -3.40
N VAL A 16 7.95 16.69 -3.11
CA VAL A 16 8.99 16.38 -4.09
C VAL A 16 8.50 15.21 -4.95
N VAL A 17 8.34 15.46 -6.25
CA VAL A 17 7.78 14.47 -7.19
C VAL A 17 8.86 13.99 -8.15
N LYS A 18 8.95 12.66 -8.32
CA LYS A 18 9.75 12.02 -9.35
C LYS A 18 8.82 11.31 -10.33
N LEU A 19 8.92 11.65 -11.61
CA LEU A 19 8.24 10.91 -12.66
C LEU A 19 9.02 9.61 -12.94
N ILE A 20 8.32 8.48 -12.91
CA ILE A 20 8.89 7.19 -13.31
C ILE A 20 8.26 6.80 -14.64
N GLU A 21 9.07 6.79 -15.69
CA GLU A 21 8.63 6.43 -17.06
C GLU A 21 8.74 4.92 -17.34
N LYS A 22 9.26 4.16 -16.37
CA LYS A 22 9.38 2.71 -16.47
C LYS A 22 7.99 2.07 -16.48
N VAL A 23 7.78 1.14 -17.40
CA VAL A 23 6.61 0.24 -17.37
C VAL A 23 6.73 -0.64 -16.14
N TYR A 24 5.81 -0.48 -15.20
CA TYR A 24 5.68 -1.40 -14.09
C TYR A 24 5.10 -2.70 -14.61
N GLU A 25 5.79 -3.81 -14.29
CA GLU A 25 5.21 -5.13 -14.51
C GLU A 25 3.89 -5.23 -13.75
N THR A 26 2.93 -5.92 -14.35
CA THR A 26 1.66 -6.20 -13.68
C THR A 26 1.94 -7.00 -12.41
N GLY A 27 1.22 -6.67 -11.35
CA GLY A 27 1.43 -7.30 -10.06
C GLY A 27 1.33 -8.82 -10.15
N VAL A 28 2.29 -9.51 -9.55
CA VAL A 28 2.25 -10.97 -9.36
C VAL A 28 1.20 -11.31 -8.30
N LYS A 29 0.34 -12.29 -8.61
CA LYS A 29 -0.64 -12.82 -7.66
C LYS A 29 0.04 -13.85 -6.75
N LEU A 30 -0.20 -13.75 -5.45
CA LEU A 30 0.17 -14.82 -4.53
C LEU A 30 -0.68 -16.06 -4.81
N SER A 31 -0.06 -17.23 -4.71
CA SER A 31 -0.79 -18.49 -4.62
C SER A 31 -1.63 -18.52 -3.33
N LYS A 32 -2.64 -19.39 -3.28
CA LYS A 32 -3.47 -19.55 -2.07
C LYS A 32 -2.61 -19.89 -0.84
N ALA A 33 -1.69 -20.83 -0.98
CA ALA A 33 -0.74 -21.20 0.07
C ALA A 33 0.18 -20.03 0.49
N GLY A 34 0.56 -19.16 -0.46
CA GLY A 34 1.31 -17.95 -0.16
C GLY A 34 0.48 -16.95 0.66
N MET A 35 -0.80 -16.78 0.30
CA MET A 35 -1.72 -15.90 1.01
C MET A 35 -2.04 -16.39 2.43
N GLU A 36 -2.14 -17.71 2.65
CA GLU A 36 -2.38 -18.28 3.99
C GLU A 36 -1.30 -17.88 5.01
N LYS A 37 -0.03 -17.85 4.59
CA LYS A 37 1.07 -17.37 5.44
C LYS A 37 0.95 -15.88 5.80
N VAL A 38 0.38 -15.09 4.90
CA VAL A 38 0.13 -13.66 5.12
C VAL A 38 -1.04 -13.48 6.09
N GLU A 39 -2.16 -14.17 5.87
CA GLU A 39 -3.32 -14.12 6.78
C GLU A 39 -2.96 -14.53 8.21
N ALA A 40 -2.06 -15.50 8.40
CA ALA A 40 -1.58 -15.90 9.72
C ALA A 40 -0.90 -14.75 10.52
N ARG A 41 -0.48 -13.66 9.86
CA ARG A 41 0.15 -12.49 10.48
C ARG A 41 -0.77 -11.28 10.54
N ILE A 42 -1.95 -11.36 9.95
CA ILE A 42 -2.90 -10.25 9.83
C ILE A 42 -4.06 -10.51 10.79
N ASN A 43 -4.40 -9.51 11.60
CA ASN A 43 -5.62 -9.54 12.40
C ASN A 43 -6.79 -8.92 11.60
N ARG A 44 -7.82 -9.72 11.33
CA ARG A 44 -9.02 -9.30 10.61
C ARG A 44 -10.01 -8.69 11.60
N LEU A 45 -10.65 -7.59 11.21
CA LEU A 45 -11.67 -6.92 12.01
C LEU A 45 -13.06 -7.27 11.44
N PRO A 46 -13.80 -8.26 11.99
CA PRO A 46 -15.02 -8.80 11.36
C PRO A 46 -16.16 -7.79 11.30
N SER A 47 -16.14 -6.80 12.20
CA SER A 47 -17.10 -5.68 12.23
C SER A 47 -16.86 -4.66 11.12
N LEU A 48 -15.72 -4.73 10.42
CA LEU A 48 -15.33 -3.80 9.36
C LEU A 48 -15.33 -4.47 7.99
N LYS A 49 -15.25 -3.64 6.96
CA LYS A 49 -15.22 -4.12 5.57
C LYS A 49 -13.94 -4.90 5.29
N LYS A 50 -13.98 -5.73 4.24
CA LYS A 50 -12.94 -6.68 3.83
C LYS A 50 -11.48 -6.20 3.92
N TRP A 51 -11.22 -4.92 3.66
CA TRP A 51 -9.86 -4.39 3.56
C TRP A 51 -9.30 -3.79 4.86
N PHE A 52 -10.10 -3.77 5.93
CA PHE A 52 -9.66 -3.29 7.24
C PHE A 52 -8.96 -4.42 8.00
N VAL A 53 -7.70 -4.18 8.36
CA VAL A 53 -6.84 -5.14 9.04
C VAL A 53 -5.87 -4.44 9.99
N GLU A 54 -5.42 -5.17 10.99
CA GLU A 54 -4.32 -4.77 11.86
C GLU A 54 -3.10 -5.66 11.60
N ILE A 55 -1.91 -5.06 11.62
CA ILE A 55 -0.64 -5.74 11.43
C ILE A 55 0.26 -5.38 12.61
N PHE A 56 0.66 -6.37 13.40
CA PHE A 56 1.55 -6.16 14.52
C PHE A 56 3.01 -6.20 14.07
N ALA A 57 3.81 -5.23 14.51
CA ALA A 57 5.25 -5.33 14.43
C ALA A 57 5.69 -6.50 15.30
N LYS A 58 6.52 -7.39 14.76
CA LYS A 58 7.13 -8.45 15.58
C LYS A 58 8.04 -7.75 16.60
N PRO A 59 7.89 -7.99 17.92
CA PRO A 59 8.87 -7.49 18.87
C PRO A 59 10.26 -8.03 18.50
N LEU A 60 11.28 -7.17 18.63
CA LEU A 60 12.68 -7.45 18.31
C LEU A 60 13.23 -8.64 19.11
#